data_AF-A0A2R6CVI6-F1
#
_entry.id   AF-A0A2R6CVI6-F1
#
_cell.length_a   1.000
_cell.length_b   1.000
_cell.length_c   1.000
_cell.angle_alpha   90.00
_cell.angle_beta   90.00
_cell.angle_gamma   90.00
#
_symmetry.space_group_name_H-M   'P 1'
#
loop_
_entity.id
_entity.type
_entity.pdbx_description
1 polymer ?
#
loop_
_entity_poly.entity_id
_entity_poly.type
_entity_poly.pdbx_seq_one_letter_code
_entity_poly.pdbx_strand_id
1 'polypeptide(L)'
;MRAEICVVVPTIREYECIRAYAENAREHGFDIDRLHVVLVTEDFCETDAMARMLDEEGLSGAVFDGTRREEWYREQGIEEYGHVVPAASHAETSFGLLYLWANDFEYGVFIDDDTLPHDDVDFFGTHMQNLAFEGEVESVGSDERWVNVLYQNVDEHGLYPRGYPYSAMGETVETTTEYVDDVVASQGLWTNVPDLDAVRILVDGDLQGQAQTRTSAADYDGDFVAAPGQYLTVCSMNLAFRREVVPAFYQLPMDDNPWDVGRFDDIWSGVFLKRACDVLGKQIYNGDPLCEHNKAPRSTFGDLTNEVPGLELNDDALLAADVDYENAAFLEYVGEHMHDWLACLETLEPGTVAATPQATADD
;
A
#
# COMPACT_ATOMS: atom_id res chain seq x y z
N MET A 1 24.40 7.51 -9.74
CA MET A 1 23.73 8.38 -8.75
C MET A 1 23.39 7.49 -7.55
N ARG A 2 23.06 7.99 -6.35
CA ARG A 2 22.45 7.11 -5.33
C ARG A 2 20.97 6.99 -5.69
N ALA A 3 20.40 5.79 -5.67
CA ALA A 3 18.97 5.61 -5.89
C ALA A 3 18.20 6.38 -4.80
N GLU A 4 17.11 7.03 -5.17
CA GLU A 4 16.31 7.88 -4.27
C GLU A 4 14.91 7.31 -4.01
N ILE A 5 14.48 6.33 -4.81
CA ILE A 5 13.18 5.68 -4.75
C ILE A 5 13.38 4.22 -4.30
N CYS A 6 12.81 3.87 -3.15
CA CYS A 6 12.76 2.49 -2.68
C CYS A 6 11.47 1.83 -3.16
N VAL A 7 11.58 0.89 -4.10
CA VAL A 7 10.45 0.10 -4.61
C VAL A 7 10.31 -1.15 -3.76
N VAL A 8 9.28 -1.24 -2.93
CA VAL A 8 9.04 -2.36 -2.02
C VAL A 8 8.00 -3.29 -2.65
N VAL A 9 8.35 -4.57 -2.71
CA VAL A 9 7.54 -5.59 -3.38
C VAL A 9 7.43 -6.81 -2.46
N PRO A 10 6.33 -6.95 -1.70
CA PRO A 10 6.03 -8.19 -1.01
C PRO A 10 5.70 -9.27 -2.05
N THR A 11 6.34 -10.43 -1.98
CA THR A 11 6.12 -11.49 -2.97
C THR A 11 6.42 -12.87 -2.40
N ILE A 12 5.58 -13.84 -2.79
CA ILE A 12 5.85 -15.27 -2.58
C ILE A 12 5.69 -16.09 -3.87
N ARG A 13 5.32 -15.44 -4.98
CA ARG A 13 4.93 -16.10 -6.24
C ARG A 13 5.45 -15.35 -7.47
N GLU A 14 4.98 -14.13 -7.68
CA GLU A 14 5.03 -13.45 -8.98
C GLU A 14 6.07 -12.32 -9.02
N TYR A 15 7.24 -12.53 -8.42
CA TYR A 15 8.33 -11.54 -8.36
C TYR A 15 8.84 -11.08 -9.74
N GLU A 16 8.54 -11.83 -10.81
CA GLU A 16 8.89 -11.47 -12.18
C GLU A 16 8.13 -10.25 -12.71
N CYS A 17 7.05 -9.80 -12.05
CA CYS A 17 6.35 -8.55 -12.38
C CYS A 17 7.30 -7.34 -12.47
N ILE A 18 8.40 -7.35 -11.71
CA ILE A 18 9.42 -6.30 -11.72
C ILE A 18 10.09 -6.13 -13.08
N ARG A 19 10.16 -7.19 -13.90
CA ARG A 19 10.65 -7.06 -15.28
C ARG A 19 9.75 -6.15 -16.11
N ALA A 20 8.43 -6.26 -15.95
CA ALA A 20 7.45 -5.42 -16.66
C ALA A 20 7.54 -3.96 -16.19
N TYR A 21 7.68 -3.72 -14.89
CA TYR A 21 7.90 -2.36 -14.37
C TYR A 21 9.23 -1.75 -14.82
N ALA A 22 10.31 -2.55 -14.89
CA ALA A 22 11.60 -2.11 -15.42
C ALA A 22 11.53 -1.80 -16.92
N GLU A 23 10.84 -2.62 -17.70
CA GLU A 23 10.58 -2.39 -19.13
C GLU A 23 9.77 -1.10 -19.33
N ASN A 24 8.64 -0.95 -18.62
CA ASN A 24 7.82 0.25 -18.64
C ASN A 24 8.64 1.52 -18.34
N ALA A 25 9.46 1.50 -17.27
CA ALA A 25 10.35 2.61 -16.94
C ALA A 25 11.28 2.98 -18.11
N ARG A 26 11.90 1.97 -18.76
CA ARG A 26 12.81 2.21 -19.90
C ARG A 26 12.08 2.74 -21.12
N GLU A 27 10.89 2.22 -21.43
CA GLU A 27 10.09 2.62 -22.58
C GLU A 27 9.60 4.08 -22.46
N HIS A 28 9.21 4.50 -21.26
CA HIS A 28 8.80 5.87 -20.97
C HIS A 28 9.96 6.81 -20.65
N GLY A 29 11.20 6.31 -20.67
CA GLY A 29 12.41 7.11 -20.46
C GLY A 29 12.64 7.52 -19.01
N PHE A 30 12.01 6.83 -18.06
CA PHE A 30 12.29 6.96 -16.64
C PHE A 30 13.66 6.35 -16.31
N ASP A 31 14.47 7.08 -15.55
CA ASP A 31 15.82 6.66 -15.18
C ASP A 31 15.78 5.56 -14.10
N ILE A 32 16.02 4.31 -14.51
CA ILE A 32 16.03 3.15 -13.60
C ILE A 32 17.14 3.23 -12.53
N ASP A 33 18.19 4.04 -12.74
CA ASP A 33 19.24 4.25 -11.71
C ASP A 33 18.70 4.99 -10.47
N ARG A 34 17.50 5.59 -10.57
CA ARG A 34 16.79 6.20 -9.43
C ARG A 34 16.11 5.16 -8.53
N LEU A 35 15.89 3.94 -9.03
CA LEU A 35 15.15 2.87 -8.37
C LEU A 35 16.09 1.95 -7.56
N HIS A 36 15.65 1.59 -6.36
CA HIS A 36 16.22 0.50 -5.57
C HIS A 36 15.10 -0.45 -5.15
N VAL A 37 15.12 -1.68 -5.65
CA VAL A 37 14.06 -2.68 -5.43
C VAL A 37 14.35 -3.50 -4.18
N VAL A 38 13.39 -3.57 -3.27
CA VAL A 38 13.42 -4.40 -2.07
C VAL A 38 12.34 -5.47 -2.21
N LEU A 39 12.78 -6.69 -2.52
CA LEU A 39 11.88 -7.85 -2.56
C LEU A 39 11.79 -8.43 -1.14
N VAL A 40 10.58 -8.44 -0.60
CA VAL A 40 10.27 -8.95 0.73
C VAL A 40 9.52 -10.28 0.56
N THR A 41 10.10 -11.37 1.05
CA THR A 41 9.65 -12.74 0.73
C THR A 41 9.81 -13.67 1.94
N GLU A 42 9.52 -14.96 1.72
CA GLU A 42 9.64 -16.03 2.69
C GLU A 42 10.83 -16.96 2.45
N ASP A 43 11.27 -17.66 3.51
CA ASP A 43 12.40 -18.61 3.48
C ASP A 43 12.20 -19.78 2.50
N PHE A 44 10.96 -20.07 2.11
CA PHE A 44 10.65 -21.14 1.15
C PHE A 44 10.73 -20.68 -0.32
N CYS A 45 10.98 -19.39 -0.58
CA CYS A 45 11.04 -18.81 -1.92
C CYS A 45 12.47 -18.81 -2.49
N GLU A 46 12.58 -18.65 -3.81
CA GLU A 46 13.85 -18.72 -4.54
C GLU A 46 14.60 -17.38 -4.53
N THR A 47 15.15 -16.98 -3.38
CA THR A 47 15.82 -15.68 -3.19
C THR A 47 17.01 -15.46 -4.14
N ASP A 48 17.76 -16.51 -4.47
CA ASP A 48 18.85 -16.41 -5.46
C ASP A 48 18.34 -16.11 -6.88
N ALA A 49 17.14 -16.57 -7.24
CA ALA A 49 16.53 -16.28 -8.54
C ALA A 49 16.04 -14.84 -8.62
N MET A 50 15.42 -14.36 -7.55
CA MET A 50 15.04 -12.96 -7.39
C MET A 50 16.25 -12.02 -7.52
N ALA A 51 17.35 -12.32 -6.82
CA ALA A 51 18.57 -11.50 -6.88
C ALA A 51 19.17 -11.47 -8.30
N ARG A 52 19.25 -12.62 -8.98
CA ARG A 52 19.70 -12.68 -10.38
C ARG A 52 18.80 -11.88 -11.33
N MET A 53 17.48 -11.90 -11.12
CA MET A 53 16.56 -11.12 -11.94
C MET A 53 16.84 -9.62 -11.82
N LEU A 54 17.07 -9.10 -10.62
CA LEU A 54 17.43 -7.70 -10.42
C LEU A 54 18.74 -7.35 -11.13
N ASP A 55 19.76 -8.21 -11.05
CA ASP A 55 21.04 -8.03 -11.76
C ASP A 55 20.87 -8.04 -13.29
N GLU A 56 20.05 -8.96 -13.82
CA GLU A 56 19.75 -9.07 -15.26
C GLU A 56 19.01 -7.83 -15.78
N GLU A 57 18.10 -7.27 -14.99
CA GLU A 57 17.41 -6.01 -15.29
C GLU A 57 18.28 -4.77 -15.01
N GLY A 58 19.48 -4.94 -14.47
CA GLY A 58 20.36 -3.82 -14.12
C GLY A 58 19.77 -2.89 -13.06
N LEU A 59 18.91 -3.43 -12.19
CA LEU A 59 18.29 -2.70 -11.09
C LEU A 59 19.17 -2.78 -9.83
N SER A 60 19.29 -1.67 -9.11
CA SER A 60 19.76 -1.73 -7.73
C SER A 60 18.70 -2.43 -6.88
N GLY A 61 19.09 -3.30 -5.95
CA GLY A 61 18.12 -3.88 -5.04
C GLY A 61 18.67 -4.90 -4.05
N ALA A 62 17.78 -5.41 -3.21
CA ALA A 62 18.04 -6.40 -2.18
C ALA A 62 16.84 -7.35 -2.02
N VAL A 63 17.12 -8.58 -1.60
CA VAL A 63 16.13 -9.63 -1.38
C VAL A 63 16.21 -10.10 0.06
N PHE A 64 15.08 -10.06 0.75
CA PHE A 64 14.96 -10.40 2.16
C PHE A 64 13.90 -11.48 2.37
N ASP A 65 14.35 -12.70 2.67
CA ASP A 65 13.53 -13.73 3.29
C ASP A 65 13.42 -13.52 4.82
N GLY A 66 12.67 -14.38 5.51
CA GLY A 66 12.47 -14.30 6.96
C GLY A 66 13.80 -14.30 7.72
N THR A 67 14.70 -15.22 7.37
CA THR A 67 16.02 -15.33 8.00
C THR A 67 16.86 -14.07 7.81
N ARG A 68 16.91 -13.50 6.59
CA ARG A 68 17.66 -12.26 6.32
C ARG A 68 17.05 -11.04 7.00
N ARG A 69 15.72 -10.98 7.17
CA ARG A 69 15.09 -9.91 7.97
C ARG A 69 15.51 -9.96 9.44
N GLU A 70 15.52 -11.15 10.05
CA GLU A 70 16.02 -11.31 11.42
C GLU A 70 17.49 -10.95 11.57
N GLU A 71 18.33 -11.29 10.57
CA GLU A 71 19.73 -10.86 10.53
C GLU A 71 19.85 -9.34 10.44
N TRP A 72 19.07 -8.72 9.57
CA TRP A 72 19.05 -7.28 9.40
C TRP A 72 18.64 -6.55 10.68
N TYR A 73 17.59 -7.03 11.39
CA TYR A 73 17.18 -6.44 12.67
C TYR A 73 18.31 -6.47 13.72
N ARG A 74 19.04 -7.59 13.82
CA ARG A 74 20.19 -7.74 14.73
C ARG A 74 21.35 -6.81 14.34
N GLU A 75 21.62 -6.66 13.06
CA GLU A 75 22.66 -5.76 12.57
C GLU A 75 22.34 -4.29 12.83
N GLN A 76 21.05 -3.93 12.77
CA GLN A 76 20.56 -2.59 13.08
C GLN A 76 20.34 -2.35 14.59
N GLY A 77 20.47 -3.38 15.43
CA GLY A 77 20.25 -3.28 16.88
C GLY A 77 18.79 -3.01 17.26
N ILE A 78 17.85 -3.50 16.46
CA ILE A 78 16.39 -3.38 16.67
C ILE A 78 15.71 -4.74 16.77
N GLU A 79 16.44 -5.80 17.12
CA GLU A 79 15.90 -7.16 17.22
C GLU A 79 14.72 -7.27 18.19
N GLU A 80 14.64 -6.39 19.20
CA GLU A 80 13.52 -6.35 20.15
C GLU A 80 12.21 -5.87 19.52
N TYR A 81 12.28 -5.18 18.38
CA TYR A 81 11.13 -4.72 17.61
C TYR A 81 10.76 -5.66 16.47
N GLY A 82 11.38 -6.83 16.34
CA GLY A 82 11.09 -7.76 15.24
C GLY A 82 9.62 -8.17 15.14
N HIS A 83 8.86 -8.11 16.25
CA HIS A 83 7.42 -8.41 16.28
C HIS A 83 6.54 -7.37 15.58
N VAL A 84 7.04 -6.15 15.32
CA VAL A 84 6.28 -5.13 14.59
C VAL A 84 6.14 -5.47 13.11
N VAL A 85 6.90 -6.44 12.60
CA VAL A 85 6.71 -6.96 11.25
C VAL A 85 6.36 -8.45 11.35
N PRO A 86 5.09 -8.82 11.14
CA PRO A 86 4.67 -10.22 11.25
C PRO A 86 5.24 -11.03 10.09
N ALA A 87 5.50 -12.32 10.31
CA ALA A 87 5.90 -13.24 9.24
C ALA A 87 4.67 -13.79 8.48
N ALA A 88 4.82 -14.19 7.22
CA ALA A 88 3.78 -14.82 6.40
C ALA A 88 2.48 -14.02 6.32
N SER A 89 2.61 -12.70 6.29
CA SER A 89 1.53 -11.72 6.32
C SER A 89 1.76 -10.64 5.27
N HIS A 90 0.69 -10.03 4.76
CA HIS A 90 0.83 -8.88 3.87
C HIS A 90 1.50 -7.67 4.56
N ALA A 91 1.35 -7.56 5.89
CA ALA A 91 1.99 -6.52 6.71
C ALA A 91 3.53 -6.65 6.75
N GLU A 92 4.12 -7.70 6.17
CA GLU A 92 5.56 -7.78 5.89
C GLU A 92 6.10 -6.62 5.07
N THR A 93 5.24 -5.95 4.30
CA THR A 93 5.53 -4.70 3.60
C THR A 93 6.10 -3.62 4.53
N SER A 94 5.75 -3.64 5.83
CA SER A 94 6.34 -2.77 6.86
C SER A 94 7.85 -2.92 7.02
N PHE A 95 8.44 -4.08 6.69
CA PHE A 95 9.90 -4.22 6.62
C PHE A 95 10.49 -3.29 5.56
N GLY A 96 9.84 -3.15 4.41
CA GLY A 96 10.26 -2.23 3.36
C GLY A 96 10.26 -0.77 3.83
N LEU A 97 9.30 -0.39 4.67
CA LEU A 97 9.26 0.93 5.31
C LEU A 97 10.45 1.14 6.27
N LEU A 98 10.79 0.13 7.09
CA LEU A 98 11.97 0.19 7.96
C LEU A 98 13.26 0.29 7.15
N TYR A 99 13.39 -0.50 6.09
CA TYR A 99 14.53 -0.48 5.20
C TYR A 99 14.67 0.88 4.50
N LEU A 100 13.56 1.40 3.96
CA LEU A 100 13.47 2.72 3.37
C LEU A 100 13.92 3.78 4.37
N TRP A 101 13.39 3.71 5.59
CA TRP A 101 13.75 4.61 6.70
C TRP A 101 15.25 4.55 7.01
N ALA A 102 15.78 3.37 7.34
CA ALA A 102 17.18 3.15 7.64
C ALA A 102 18.15 3.71 6.57
N ASN A 103 17.79 3.56 5.29
CA ASN A 103 18.65 3.88 4.15
C ASN A 103 18.46 5.30 3.58
N ASP A 104 17.69 6.17 4.23
CA ASP A 104 17.53 7.59 3.85
C ASP A 104 17.04 7.82 2.40
N PHE A 105 16.17 6.94 1.91
CA PHE A 105 15.48 7.16 0.63
C PHE A 105 14.46 8.30 0.73
N GLU A 106 14.30 9.07 -0.34
CA GLU A 106 13.38 10.21 -0.40
C GLU A 106 11.94 9.76 -0.66
N TYR A 107 11.77 8.74 -1.50
CA TYR A 107 10.48 8.21 -1.91
C TYR A 107 10.39 6.70 -1.69
N GLY A 108 9.17 6.24 -1.43
CA GLY A 108 8.79 4.84 -1.49
C GLY A 108 7.78 4.59 -2.59
N VAL A 109 7.81 3.40 -3.18
CA VAL A 109 6.77 2.90 -4.07
C VAL A 109 6.44 1.48 -3.65
N PHE A 110 5.18 1.20 -3.36
CA PHE A 110 4.66 -0.15 -3.15
C PHE A 110 4.08 -0.69 -4.44
N ILE A 111 4.42 -1.95 -4.72
CA ILE A 111 3.93 -2.72 -5.87
C ILE A 111 3.61 -4.13 -5.37
N ASP A 112 2.36 -4.57 -5.55
CA ASP A 112 2.00 -5.96 -5.30
C ASP A 112 2.44 -6.86 -6.46
N ASP A 113 2.82 -8.10 -6.12
CA ASP A 113 3.43 -9.02 -7.10
C ASP A 113 2.47 -9.51 -8.18
N ASP A 114 1.16 -9.36 -8.00
CA ASP A 114 0.12 -9.67 -8.98
C ASP A 114 -0.37 -8.44 -9.78
N THR A 115 0.38 -7.34 -9.76
CA THR A 115 0.11 -6.16 -10.58
C THR A 115 1.08 -6.01 -11.75
N LEU A 116 0.61 -5.42 -12.85
CA LEU A 116 1.43 -5.04 -14.01
C LEU A 116 1.17 -3.58 -14.40
N PRO A 117 2.16 -2.83 -14.90
CA PRO A 117 1.92 -1.51 -15.45
C PRO A 117 1.15 -1.61 -16.77
N HIS A 118 0.40 -0.56 -17.12
CA HIS A 118 -0.12 -0.40 -18.48
C HIS A 118 0.99 0.07 -19.42
N ASP A 119 1.08 -0.51 -20.61
CA ASP A 119 2.12 -0.18 -21.60
C ASP A 119 2.11 1.32 -21.99
N ASP A 120 0.94 1.95 -22.03
CA ASP A 120 0.75 3.35 -22.44
C ASP A 120 0.85 4.37 -21.28
N VAL A 121 1.10 3.90 -20.05
CA VAL A 121 1.22 4.74 -18.85
C VAL A 121 2.68 4.76 -18.37
N ASP A 122 3.25 5.96 -18.22
CA ASP A 122 4.55 6.14 -17.53
C ASP A 122 4.35 5.95 -16.02
N PHE A 123 4.49 4.71 -15.54
CA PHE A 123 4.11 4.34 -14.17
C PHE A 123 4.89 5.16 -13.13
N PHE A 124 6.22 5.07 -13.13
CA PHE A 124 7.04 5.78 -12.15
C PHE A 124 7.02 7.29 -12.37
N GLY A 125 7.05 7.76 -13.62
CA GLY A 125 7.05 9.18 -13.92
C GLY A 125 5.75 9.86 -13.49
N THR A 126 4.60 9.20 -13.67
CA THR A 126 3.29 9.73 -13.24
C THR A 126 3.20 9.82 -11.73
N HIS A 127 3.61 8.77 -10.99
CA HIS A 127 3.69 8.85 -9.53
C HIS A 127 4.57 10.02 -9.04
N MET A 128 5.74 10.23 -9.65
CA MET A 128 6.61 11.33 -9.28
C MET A 128 5.99 12.70 -9.63
N GLN A 129 5.24 12.79 -10.73
CA GLN A 129 4.50 14.00 -11.08
C GLN A 129 3.38 14.29 -10.07
N ASN A 130 2.64 13.28 -9.64
CA ASN A 130 1.59 13.42 -8.63
C ASN A 130 2.15 13.87 -7.28
N LEU A 131 3.24 13.26 -6.81
CA LEU A 131 3.90 13.68 -5.57
C LEU A 131 4.46 15.12 -5.65
N ALA A 132 4.81 15.58 -6.85
CA ALA A 132 5.27 16.95 -7.11
C ALA A 132 4.13 17.89 -7.56
N PHE A 133 2.88 17.45 -7.53
CA PHE A 133 1.77 18.20 -8.10
C PHE A 133 1.45 19.43 -7.24
N GLU A 134 1.39 20.58 -7.90
CA GLU A 134 0.90 21.84 -7.36
C GLU A 134 -0.12 22.43 -8.34
N GLY A 135 -1.39 22.52 -7.96
CA GLY A 135 -2.43 22.92 -8.90
C GLY A 135 -3.86 22.73 -8.42
N GLU A 136 -4.79 23.14 -9.28
CA GLU A 136 -6.21 22.85 -9.10
C GLU A 136 -6.50 21.39 -9.53
N VAL A 137 -7.15 20.64 -8.66
CA VAL A 137 -7.58 19.25 -8.88
C VAL A 137 -9.00 19.06 -8.34
N GLU A 138 -9.71 18.02 -8.81
CA GLU A 138 -10.99 17.66 -8.23
C GLU A 138 -10.83 17.26 -6.76
N SER A 139 -11.68 17.81 -5.90
CA SER A 139 -11.79 17.45 -4.49
C SER A 139 -13.15 16.80 -4.26
N VAL A 140 -13.14 15.57 -3.76
CA VAL A 140 -14.31 14.71 -3.58
C VAL A 140 -14.65 14.61 -2.11
N GLY A 141 -15.93 14.70 -1.77
CA GLY A 141 -16.44 14.37 -0.44
C GLY A 141 -17.79 13.69 -0.51
N SER A 142 -18.28 13.21 0.63
CA SER A 142 -19.63 12.68 0.77
C SER A 142 -20.30 13.10 2.07
N ASP A 143 -21.61 12.90 2.13
CA ASP A 143 -22.43 13.10 3.32
C ASP A 143 -22.14 12.08 4.44
N GLU A 144 -21.49 10.96 4.12
CA GLU A 144 -21.07 9.93 5.08
C GLU A 144 -19.62 10.08 5.58
N ARG A 145 -18.90 11.12 5.14
CA ARG A 145 -17.47 11.39 5.45
C ARG A 145 -16.49 10.35 4.90
N TRP A 146 -16.90 9.62 3.86
CA TRP A 146 -16.08 8.65 3.16
C TRP A 146 -16.11 8.87 1.66
N VAL A 147 -14.93 8.88 1.04
CA VAL A 147 -14.77 8.95 -0.41
C VAL A 147 -14.54 7.55 -0.94
N ASN A 148 -15.48 7.07 -1.75
CA ASN A 148 -15.30 5.85 -2.53
C ASN A 148 -14.30 6.13 -3.64
N VAL A 149 -13.13 5.49 -3.65
CA VAL A 149 -12.12 5.71 -4.71
C VAL A 149 -12.54 5.18 -6.08
N LEU A 150 -13.66 4.44 -6.13
CA LEU A 150 -14.35 3.96 -7.32
C LEU A 150 -15.67 4.72 -7.56
N TYR A 151 -15.80 5.98 -7.08
CA TYR A 151 -17.03 6.76 -7.27
C TYR A 151 -17.32 7.10 -8.73
N GLN A 152 -16.26 7.23 -9.54
CA GLN A 152 -16.39 7.46 -10.98
C GLN A 152 -17.03 6.22 -11.61
N ASN A 153 -18.07 6.43 -12.41
CA ASN A 153 -18.89 5.37 -12.99
C ASN A 153 -19.63 4.43 -12.00
N VAL A 154 -19.78 4.82 -10.73
CA VAL A 154 -20.44 3.98 -9.70
C VAL A 154 -21.89 3.61 -10.02
N ASP A 155 -22.60 4.44 -10.78
CA ASP A 155 -23.97 4.14 -11.24
C ASP A 155 -24.03 2.95 -12.22
N GLU A 156 -22.94 2.65 -12.93
CA GLU A 156 -22.85 1.52 -13.85
C GLU A 156 -22.35 0.25 -13.15
N HIS A 157 -21.26 0.34 -12.39
CA HIS A 157 -20.61 -0.84 -11.80
C HIS A 157 -21.01 -1.11 -10.34
N GLY A 158 -21.48 -0.10 -9.58
CA GLY A 158 -21.96 -0.26 -8.20
C GLY A 158 -20.90 -0.76 -7.20
N LEU A 159 -19.63 -0.43 -7.42
CA LEU A 159 -18.50 -1.00 -6.69
C LEU A 159 -18.04 -0.07 -5.57
N TYR A 160 -17.57 -0.70 -4.49
CA TYR A 160 -16.91 -0.06 -3.37
C TYR A 160 -15.61 -0.81 -3.08
N PRO A 161 -14.49 -0.13 -2.79
CA PRO A 161 -13.20 -0.75 -2.55
C PRO A 161 -13.17 -1.53 -1.23
N ARG A 162 -12.30 -2.54 -1.13
CA ARG A 162 -12.08 -3.31 0.10
C ARG A 162 -11.86 -2.36 1.30
N GLY A 163 -12.53 -2.64 2.42
CA GLY A 163 -12.47 -1.79 3.61
C GLY A 163 -13.34 -0.53 3.58
N TYR A 164 -14.12 -0.28 2.52
CA TYR A 164 -15.11 0.79 2.57
C TYR A 164 -16.25 0.40 3.54
N PRO A 165 -16.60 1.24 4.55
CA PRO A 165 -17.61 0.89 5.55
C PRO A 165 -18.98 0.64 4.92
N TYR A 166 -19.64 -0.45 5.30
CA TYR A 166 -20.97 -0.78 4.78
C TYR A 166 -22.02 0.21 5.26
N SER A 167 -21.84 0.74 6.46
CA SER A 167 -22.72 1.78 7.03
C SER A 167 -22.66 3.12 6.30
N ALA A 168 -21.57 3.39 5.57
CA ALA A 168 -21.35 4.61 4.79
C ALA A 168 -21.69 4.47 3.30
N MET A 169 -22.24 3.32 2.87
CA MET A 169 -22.60 3.08 1.47
C MET A 169 -23.90 3.76 1.06
N GLY A 170 -24.00 4.08 -0.23
CA GLY A 170 -25.16 4.80 -0.77
C GLY A 170 -25.10 6.28 -0.44
N GLU A 171 -23.90 6.76 -0.14
CA GLU A 171 -23.56 8.14 0.08
C GLU A 171 -23.85 8.99 -1.16
N THR A 172 -24.11 10.28 -0.92
CA THR A 172 -24.19 11.28 -1.98
C THR A 172 -22.81 11.90 -2.16
N VAL A 173 -22.20 11.66 -3.31
CA VAL A 173 -20.90 12.24 -3.67
C VAL A 173 -21.06 13.70 -4.10
N GLU A 174 -20.22 14.56 -3.56
CA GLU A 174 -20.08 15.97 -3.95
C GLU A 174 -18.66 16.21 -4.45
N THR A 175 -18.54 16.80 -5.65
CA THR A 175 -17.24 17.19 -6.22
C THR A 175 -17.11 18.70 -6.30
N THR A 176 -15.91 19.18 -6.01
CA THR A 176 -15.51 20.58 -6.11
C THR A 176 -14.10 20.66 -6.69
N THR A 177 -13.54 21.86 -6.81
CA THR A 177 -12.14 22.05 -7.20
C THR A 177 -11.38 22.65 -6.01
N GLU A 178 -10.24 22.06 -5.67
CA GLU A 178 -9.34 22.54 -4.63
C GLU A 178 -7.94 22.77 -5.21
N TYR A 179 -7.23 23.76 -4.69
CA TYR A 179 -5.81 23.96 -4.99
C TYR A 179 -4.98 23.20 -3.96
N VAL A 180 -4.13 22.30 -4.41
CA VAL A 180 -3.24 21.48 -3.58
C VAL A 180 -1.78 21.77 -3.93
N ASP A 181 -0.90 21.71 -2.93
CA ASP A 181 0.53 21.99 -3.09
C ASP A 181 1.46 21.13 -2.22
N ASP A 182 0.94 20.19 -1.42
CA ASP A 182 1.73 19.33 -0.53
C ASP A 182 1.24 17.86 -0.57
N VAL A 183 1.37 17.25 -1.74
CA VAL A 183 1.05 15.83 -1.94
C VAL A 183 2.15 14.95 -1.33
N VAL A 184 1.75 14.06 -0.42
CA VAL A 184 2.66 13.14 0.27
C VAL A 184 2.48 11.68 -0.10
N ALA A 185 1.35 11.34 -0.72
CA ALA A 185 1.08 10.02 -1.27
C ALA A 185 0.33 10.13 -2.60
N SER A 186 0.68 9.28 -3.55
CA SER A 186 0.05 9.10 -4.85
C SER A 186 -0.47 7.67 -4.92
N GLN A 187 -1.76 7.49 -4.68
CA GLN A 187 -2.47 6.23 -4.83
C GLN A 187 -2.87 6.04 -6.28
N GLY A 188 -2.18 5.13 -6.96
CA GLY A 188 -2.59 4.69 -8.28
C GLY A 188 -3.78 3.74 -8.18
N LEU A 189 -4.74 3.85 -9.10
CA LEU A 189 -5.90 2.96 -9.16
C LEU A 189 -5.58 1.75 -10.04
N TRP A 190 -6.58 0.89 -10.24
CA TRP A 190 -6.38 -0.43 -10.83
C TRP A 190 -7.45 -0.79 -11.86
N THR A 191 -7.05 -1.52 -12.89
CA THR A 191 -7.94 -2.16 -13.86
C THR A 191 -7.97 -3.67 -13.66
N ASN A 192 -8.81 -4.35 -14.45
CA ASN A 192 -9.05 -5.79 -14.40
C ASN A 192 -9.77 -6.23 -13.12
N VAL A 193 -9.12 -6.87 -12.15
CA VAL A 193 -9.78 -7.34 -10.92
C VAL A 193 -9.85 -6.18 -9.92
N PRO A 194 -11.02 -5.62 -9.58
CA PRO A 194 -11.08 -4.62 -8.52
C PRO A 194 -10.74 -5.21 -7.15
N ASP A 195 -10.07 -4.44 -6.29
CA ASP A 195 -9.87 -4.82 -4.89
C ASP A 195 -11.15 -4.59 -4.08
N LEU A 196 -11.88 -5.69 -3.86
CA LEU A 196 -13.15 -5.72 -3.15
C LEU A 196 -13.07 -6.67 -1.95
N ASP A 197 -13.89 -6.40 -0.93
CA ASP A 197 -14.11 -7.33 0.18
C ASP A 197 -14.67 -8.67 -0.34
N ALA A 198 -14.34 -9.76 0.35
CA ALA A 198 -14.79 -11.11 0.05
C ALA A 198 -16.31 -11.23 0.02
N VAL A 199 -17.04 -10.46 0.85
CA VAL A 199 -18.51 -10.39 0.80
C VAL A 199 -18.99 -9.93 -0.57
N ARG A 200 -18.38 -8.89 -1.15
CA ARG A 200 -18.77 -8.35 -2.47
C ARG A 200 -18.43 -9.33 -3.58
N ILE A 201 -17.26 -9.96 -3.51
CA ILE A 201 -16.85 -11.03 -4.46
C ILE A 201 -17.81 -12.24 -4.38
N LEU A 202 -18.28 -12.61 -3.18
CA LEU A 202 -19.28 -13.66 -3.01
C LEU A 202 -20.64 -13.29 -3.58
N VAL A 203 -21.06 -12.01 -3.46
CA VAL A 203 -22.30 -11.50 -4.05
C VAL A 203 -22.23 -11.53 -5.58
N ASP A 204 -21.05 -11.28 -6.17
CA ASP A 204 -20.75 -11.48 -7.59
C ASP A 204 -20.77 -12.97 -8.01
N GLY A 205 -20.88 -13.89 -7.05
CA GLY A 205 -20.99 -15.33 -7.27
C GLY A 205 -19.63 -16.04 -7.47
N ASP A 206 -18.52 -15.36 -7.18
CA ASP A 206 -17.17 -15.91 -7.37
C ASP A 206 -16.63 -16.59 -6.11
N LEU A 207 -16.08 -17.80 -6.29
CA LEU A 207 -15.53 -18.63 -5.22
C LEU A 207 -14.00 -18.71 -5.24
N GLN A 208 -13.38 -17.99 -6.18
CA GLN A 208 -11.95 -17.95 -6.45
C GLN A 208 -11.31 -16.60 -6.10
N GLY A 209 -11.99 -15.77 -5.31
CA GLY A 209 -11.45 -14.49 -4.83
C GLY A 209 -11.29 -13.45 -5.92
N GLN A 210 -11.94 -13.63 -7.08
CA GLN A 210 -11.83 -12.74 -8.23
C GLN A 210 -13.21 -12.16 -8.57
N ALA A 211 -13.36 -10.84 -8.48
CA ALA A 211 -14.60 -10.19 -8.89
C ALA A 211 -14.94 -10.51 -10.36
N GLN A 212 -16.22 -10.75 -10.64
CA GLN A 212 -16.68 -10.98 -12.02
C GLN A 212 -16.80 -9.65 -12.76
N THR A 213 -17.20 -8.60 -12.04
CA THR A 213 -17.16 -7.23 -12.52
C THR A 213 -15.70 -6.79 -12.64
N ARG A 214 -15.30 -6.33 -13.83
CA ARG A 214 -13.95 -5.86 -14.12
C ARG A 214 -13.94 -4.36 -14.30
N THR A 215 -12.89 -3.70 -13.83
CA THR A 215 -12.64 -2.28 -14.11
C THR A 215 -11.74 -2.13 -15.33
N SER A 216 -11.85 -0.99 -15.99
CA SER A 216 -11.06 -0.59 -17.15
C SER A 216 -10.67 0.88 -17.01
N ALA A 217 -9.76 1.37 -17.85
CA ALA A 217 -9.42 2.79 -17.87
C ALA A 217 -10.64 3.69 -18.14
N ALA A 218 -11.70 3.18 -18.79
CA ALA A 218 -12.92 3.94 -19.06
C ALA A 218 -13.82 4.14 -17.82
N ASP A 219 -13.52 3.45 -16.72
CA ASP A 219 -14.22 3.65 -15.44
C ASP A 219 -13.60 4.80 -14.62
N TYR A 220 -12.51 5.41 -15.13
CA TYR A 220 -11.80 6.51 -14.50
C TYR A 220 -11.81 7.75 -15.42
N ASP A 221 -12.44 8.84 -14.97
CA ASP A 221 -12.62 10.08 -15.72
C ASP A 221 -11.58 11.17 -15.38
N GLY A 222 -10.81 10.97 -14.30
CA GLY A 222 -9.72 11.87 -13.92
C GLY A 222 -9.24 11.67 -12.49
N ASP A 223 -8.18 12.39 -12.15
CA ASP A 223 -7.57 12.34 -10.82
C ASP A 223 -8.30 13.23 -9.80
N PHE A 224 -8.17 12.87 -8.53
CA PHE A 224 -8.82 13.59 -7.44
C PHE A 224 -8.08 13.48 -6.10
N VAL A 225 -8.42 14.38 -5.18
CA VAL A 225 -8.11 14.27 -3.76
C VAL A 225 -9.39 14.11 -2.96
N ALA A 226 -9.31 13.43 -1.81
CA ALA A 226 -10.41 13.44 -0.85
C ALA A 226 -10.36 14.74 -0.04
N ALA A 227 -11.50 15.42 0.07
CA ALA A 227 -11.62 16.69 0.76
C ALA A 227 -11.13 16.61 2.23
N PRO A 228 -10.70 17.73 2.84
CA PRO A 228 -10.29 17.74 4.23
C PRO A 228 -11.38 17.22 5.17
N GLY A 229 -11.03 16.29 6.06
CA GLY A 229 -11.96 15.66 7.00
C GLY A 229 -12.75 14.47 6.44
N GLN A 230 -12.58 14.12 5.17
CA GLN A 230 -13.07 12.88 4.58
C GLN A 230 -12.04 11.76 4.75
N TYR A 231 -12.52 10.54 4.95
CA TYR A 231 -11.71 9.32 4.88
C TYR A 231 -11.76 8.72 3.47
N LEU A 232 -10.77 7.90 3.14
CA LEU A 232 -10.77 7.04 1.96
C LEU A 232 -10.04 5.74 2.31
N THR A 233 -10.29 4.70 1.51
CA THR A 233 -9.50 3.46 1.56
C THR A 233 -8.21 3.66 0.77
N VAL A 234 -7.08 3.29 1.37
CA VAL A 234 -5.79 3.19 0.68
C VAL A 234 -5.49 1.74 0.40
N CYS A 235 -5.03 1.46 -0.83
CA CYS A 235 -4.48 0.17 -1.19
C CYS A 235 -2.99 0.30 -1.46
N SER A 236 -2.20 -0.61 -0.89
CA SER A 236 -0.75 -0.66 -1.07
C SER A 236 -0.31 -1.21 -2.43
N MET A 237 -1.20 -1.84 -3.21
CA MET A 237 -0.81 -2.53 -4.46
C MET A 237 -0.12 -1.62 -5.49
N ASN A 238 -0.43 -0.32 -5.44
CA ASN A 238 0.01 0.70 -6.39
C ASN A 238 0.05 2.06 -5.67
N LEU A 239 1.13 2.33 -4.94
CA LEU A 239 1.21 3.51 -4.09
C LEU A 239 2.63 4.08 -4.03
N ALA A 240 2.81 5.32 -4.47
CA ALA A 240 4.02 6.08 -4.24
C ALA A 240 3.84 7.07 -3.08
N PHE A 241 4.90 7.32 -2.31
CA PHE A 241 4.83 8.24 -1.18
C PHE A 241 6.17 8.90 -0.86
N ARG A 242 6.09 10.06 -0.19
CA ARG A 242 7.26 10.72 0.41
C ARG A 242 7.63 10.01 1.70
N ARG A 243 8.92 9.86 1.96
CA ARG A 243 9.47 9.27 3.20
C ARG A 243 8.82 9.80 4.48
N GLU A 244 8.42 11.07 4.51
CA GLU A 244 7.83 11.70 5.71
C GLU A 244 6.55 11.03 6.21
N VAL A 245 5.86 10.22 5.40
CA VAL A 245 4.65 9.51 5.83
C VAL A 245 4.93 8.27 6.68
N VAL A 246 6.14 7.71 6.64
CA VAL A 246 6.51 6.43 7.27
C VAL A 246 6.07 6.31 8.74
N PRO A 247 6.18 7.34 9.60
CA PRO A 247 5.71 7.25 10.98
C PRO A 247 4.19 7.01 11.14
N ALA A 248 3.39 7.45 10.18
CA ALA A 248 1.92 7.32 10.18
C ALA A 248 1.40 6.21 9.25
N PHE A 249 2.27 5.60 8.44
CA PHE A 249 1.90 4.68 7.35
C PHE A 249 2.33 3.22 7.61
N TYR A 250 2.29 2.82 8.87
CA TYR A 250 2.61 1.46 9.30
C TYR A 250 1.52 0.46 8.86
N GLN A 251 1.91 -0.61 8.16
CA GLN A 251 1.00 -1.72 7.84
C GLN A 251 0.86 -2.58 9.11
N LEU A 252 -0.27 -2.40 9.80
CA LEU A 252 -0.51 -2.99 11.11
C LEU A 252 -0.47 -4.53 11.05
N PRO A 253 0.07 -5.21 12.09
CA PRO A 253 0.11 -6.66 12.15
C PRO A 253 -1.28 -7.20 12.46
N MET A 254 -2.05 -7.36 11.39
CA MET A 254 -3.43 -7.85 11.45
C MET A 254 -3.43 -9.39 11.45
N ASP A 255 -2.55 -10.09 10.74
CA ASP A 255 -2.69 -11.55 10.62
C ASP A 255 -2.35 -12.39 11.88
N ASP A 256 -1.81 -11.78 12.96
CA ASP A 256 -1.56 -12.43 14.25
C ASP A 256 -2.04 -11.55 15.41
N ASN A 257 -3.35 -11.53 15.67
CA ASN A 257 -3.93 -10.77 16.78
C ASN A 257 -5.11 -11.49 17.48
N PRO A 258 -5.44 -11.14 18.75
CA PRO A 258 -6.51 -11.77 19.53
C PRO A 258 -7.94 -11.64 18.97
N TRP A 259 -8.17 -10.80 17.97
CA TRP A 259 -9.47 -10.52 17.36
C TRP A 259 -9.64 -11.18 15.98
N ASP A 260 -8.66 -11.96 15.52
CA ASP A 260 -8.67 -12.65 14.23
C ASP A 260 -8.88 -11.71 13.02
N VAL A 261 -8.54 -10.42 13.18
CA VAL A 261 -8.68 -9.40 12.13
C VAL A 261 -7.55 -9.55 11.13
N GLY A 262 -7.77 -10.04 9.91
CA GLY A 262 -6.75 -10.06 8.86
C GLY A 262 -7.07 -9.13 7.69
N ARG A 263 -6.10 -8.84 6.82
CA ARG A 263 -6.31 -8.16 5.51
C ARG A 263 -6.85 -6.72 5.56
N PHE A 264 -6.71 -6.05 6.71
CA PHE A 264 -7.12 -4.66 6.97
C PHE A 264 -5.94 -3.73 7.30
N ASP A 265 -4.72 -4.23 7.13
CA ASP A 265 -3.47 -3.55 7.46
C ASP A 265 -3.26 -2.30 6.60
N ASP A 266 -3.40 -2.42 5.27
CA ASP A 266 -3.35 -1.30 4.32
C ASP A 266 -4.50 -0.32 4.53
N ILE A 267 -5.71 -0.82 4.74
CA ILE A 267 -6.92 -0.02 4.97
C ILE A 267 -6.75 0.91 6.19
N TRP A 268 -6.37 0.35 7.34
CA TRP A 268 -6.21 1.14 8.57
C TRP A 268 -4.99 2.06 8.50
N SER A 269 -3.89 1.61 7.88
CA SER A 269 -2.74 2.48 7.63
C SER A 269 -3.13 3.71 6.78
N GLY A 270 -3.99 3.52 5.78
CA GLY A 270 -4.54 4.57 4.94
C GLY A 270 -5.41 5.57 5.69
N VAL A 271 -6.28 5.07 6.56
CA VAL A 271 -7.13 5.90 7.41
C VAL A 271 -6.30 6.77 8.36
N PHE A 272 -5.26 6.19 8.97
CA PHE A 272 -4.35 6.93 9.85
C PHE A 272 -3.54 7.97 9.07
N LEU A 273 -3.02 7.59 7.91
CA LEU A 273 -2.31 8.50 7.02
C LEU A 273 -3.21 9.67 6.60
N LYS A 274 -4.43 9.40 6.12
CA LYS A 274 -5.37 10.45 5.72
C LYS A 274 -5.69 11.39 6.88
N ARG A 275 -5.87 10.85 8.08
CA ARG A 275 -6.12 11.67 9.27
C ARG A 275 -4.93 12.56 9.63
N ALA A 276 -3.70 12.03 9.53
CA ALA A 276 -2.49 12.80 9.74
C ALA A 276 -2.33 13.89 8.67
N CYS A 277 -2.60 13.57 7.40
CA CYS A 277 -2.60 14.51 6.29
C CYS A 277 -3.55 15.69 6.55
N ASP A 278 -4.79 15.43 6.97
CA ASP A 278 -5.76 16.48 7.30
C ASP A 278 -5.30 17.41 8.42
N VAL A 279 -4.63 16.87 9.45
CA VAL A 279 -4.09 17.67 10.56
C VAL A 279 -2.92 18.53 10.12
N LEU A 280 -2.10 18.03 9.18
CA LEU A 280 -0.89 18.68 8.70
C LEU A 280 -1.12 19.54 7.45
N GLY A 281 -2.32 19.53 6.87
CA GLY A 281 -2.65 20.25 5.64
C GLY A 281 -2.05 19.63 4.37
N LYS A 282 -1.80 18.32 4.40
CA LYS A 282 -1.19 17.52 3.31
C LYS A 282 -2.24 16.73 2.55
N GLN A 283 -1.89 16.22 1.37
CA GLN A 283 -2.85 15.55 0.48
C GLN A 283 -2.40 14.15 0.04
N ILE A 284 -3.39 13.29 -0.18
CA ILE A 284 -3.27 12.01 -0.89
C ILE A 284 -3.93 12.20 -2.26
N TYR A 285 -3.13 12.07 -3.31
CA TYR A 285 -3.55 12.18 -4.70
C TYR A 285 -3.96 10.80 -5.22
N ASN A 286 -5.10 10.70 -5.91
CA ASN A 286 -5.70 9.43 -6.33
C ASN A 286 -6.04 9.48 -7.82
N GLY A 287 -5.79 8.37 -8.53
CA GLY A 287 -6.08 8.27 -9.95
C GLY A 287 -4.97 7.55 -10.69
N ASP A 288 -4.40 8.19 -11.70
CA ASP A 288 -3.23 7.67 -12.40
C ASP A 288 -1.98 7.65 -11.50
N PRO A 289 -0.97 6.79 -11.78
CA PRO A 289 -0.98 5.79 -12.85
C PRO A 289 -1.86 4.59 -12.50
N LEU A 290 -2.64 4.11 -13.47
CA LEU A 290 -3.31 2.82 -13.36
C LEU A 290 -2.31 1.65 -13.41
N CYS A 291 -2.62 0.56 -12.71
CA CYS A 291 -2.01 -0.77 -12.90
C CYS A 291 -3.07 -1.81 -13.28
N GLU A 292 -2.69 -2.89 -13.95
CA GLU A 292 -3.53 -4.06 -14.14
C GLU A 292 -3.37 -5.01 -12.95
N HIS A 293 -4.43 -5.18 -12.15
CA HIS A 293 -4.42 -6.11 -11.02
C HIS A 293 -4.90 -7.50 -11.47
N ASN A 294 -3.97 -8.45 -11.51
CA ASN A 294 -4.13 -9.81 -11.99
C ASN A 294 -4.27 -10.82 -10.83
N LYS A 295 -5.15 -10.48 -9.88
CA LYS A 295 -5.39 -11.18 -8.62
C LYS A 295 -5.32 -12.70 -8.73
N ALA A 296 -4.45 -13.34 -7.97
CA ALA A 296 -4.33 -14.80 -7.97
C ALA A 296 -5.61 -15.50 -7.44
N PRO A 297 -6.06 -16.63 -8.04
CA PRO A 297 -7.20 -17.39 -7.54
C PRO A 297 -6.99 -17.90 -6.11
N ARG A 298 -7.93 -17.61 -5.21
CA ARG A 298 -7.91 -18.07 -3.80
C ARG A 298 -9.31 -18.23 -3.22
N SER A 299 -9.45 -18.84 -2.05
CA SER A 299 -10.78 -19.15 -1.52
C SER A 299 -11.50 -17.89 -1.03
N THR A 300 -12.59 -17.49 -1.68
CA THR A 300 -13.40 -16.35 -1.22
C THR A 300 -13.95 -16.56 0.20
N PHE A 301 -14.23 -17.81 0.61
CA PHE A 301 -14.64 -18.12 1.98
C PHE A 301 -13.49 -18.02 3.00
N GLY A 302 -12.27 -18.34 2.58
CA GLY A 302 -11.07 -18.11 3.40
C GLY A 302 -10.86 -16.63 3.63
N ASP A 303 -10.95 -15.83 2.57
CA ASP A 303 -10.86 -14.37 2.65
C ASP A 303 -11.94 -13.79 3.55
N LEU A 304 -13.19 -14.23 3.39
CA LEU A 304 -14.29 -13.81 4.25
C LEU A 304 -14.02 -14.10 5.73
N THR A 305 -13.45 -15.27 6.05
CA THR A 305 -13.15 -15.65 7.44
C THR A 305 -12.16 -14.69 8.08
N ASN A 306 -11.17 -14.23 7.31
CA ASN A 306 -10.14 -13.29 7.78
C ASN A 306 -10.65 -11.84 7.80
N GLU A 307 -11.57 -11.48 6.91
CA GLU A 307 -12.04 -10.09 6.76
C GLU A 307 -13.22 -9.74 7.68
N VAL A 308 -14.08 -10.69 8.06
CA VAL A 308 -15.30 -10.42 8.85
C VAL A 308 -15.04 -9.63 10.14
N PRO A 309 -14.04 -9.98 10.99
CA PRO A 309 -13.76 -9.20 12.19
C PRO A 309 -13.34 -7.76 11.85
N GLY A 310 -12.54 -7.57 10.81
CA GLY A 310 -12.12 -6.25 10.34
C GLY A 310 -13.28 -5.41 9.81
N LEU A 311 -14.22 -6.03 9.10
CA LEU A 311 -15.43 -5.36 8.60
C LEU A 311 -16.30 -4.78 9.72
N GLU A 312 -16.56 -5.58 10.76
CA GLU A 312 -17.32 -5.15 11.94
C GLU A 312 -16.60 -3.99 12.67
N LEU A 313 -15.30 -4.15 12.90
CA LEU A 313 -14.50 -3.12 13.56
C LEU A 313 -14.40 -1.82 12.76
N ASN A 314 -14.31 -1.90 11.44
CA ASN A 314 -14.15 -0.73 10.57
C ASN A 314 -15.44 0.11 10.50
N ASP A 315 -16.61 -0.54 10.50
CA ASP A 315 -17.91 0.15 10.62
C ASP A 315 -18.04 0.87 11.98
N ASP A 316 -17.56 0.27 13.06
CA ASP A 316 -17.70 0.83 14.42
C ASP A 316 -16.59 1.84 14.82
N ALA A 317 -15.34 1.64 14.38
CA ALA A 317 -14.18 2.41 14.81
C ALA A 317 -14.18 3.87 14.33
N LEU A 318 -14.74 4.15 13.15
CA LEU A 318 -14.45 5.39 12.44
C LEU A 318 -15.58 6.42 12.49
N LEU A 319 -16.80 6.00 12.78
CA LEU A 319 -17.97 6.85 12.56
C LEU A 319 -18.55 7.52 13.81
N ALA A 320 -18.23 7.06 15.01
CA ALA A 320 -18.96 7.51 16.19
C ALA A 320 -18.05 8.02 17.32
N ALA A 321 -18.06 9.35 17.51
CA ALA A 321 -17.28 10.07 18.52
C ALA A 321 -17.85 9.98 19.95
N ASP A 322 -18.90 9.16 20.17
CA ASP A 322 -19.69 9.18 21.41
C ASP A 322 -20.23 7.78 21.80
N VAL A 323 -19.47 6.72 21.50
CA VAL A 323 -19.84 5.32 21.81
C VAL A 323 -18.88 4.75 22.83
N ASP A 324 -19.40 3.89 23.70
CA ASP A 324 -18.59 2.87 24.38
C ASP A 324 -18.08 1.94 23.29
N TYR A 325 -16.89 2.23 22.77
CA TYR A 325 -16.26 1.50 21.69
C TYR A 325 -16.22 0.01 22.02
N GLU A 326 -17.06 -0.81 21.38
CA GLU A 326 -17.00 -2.28 21.53
C GLU A 326 -15.60 -2.81 21.15
N ASN A 327 -14.88 -2.03 20.35
CA ASN A 327 -13.51 -2.26 19.92
C ASN A 327 -12.42 -1.54 20.74
N ALA A 328 -12.72 -0.99 21.92
CA ALA A 328 -11.74 -0.24 22.72
C ALA A 328 -10.42 -0.99 22.95
N ALA A 329 -10.50 -2.30 23.24
CA ALA A 329 -9.32 -3.13 23.47
C ALA A 329 -8.52 -3.39 22.17
N PHE A 330 -9.18 -3.45 21.02
CA PHE A 330 -8.51 -3.54 19.73
C PHE A 330 -7.79 -2.22 19.40
N LEU A 331 -8.43 -1.08 19.67
CA LEU A 331 -7.80 0.23 19.51
C LEU A 331 -6.59 0.41 20.42
N GLU A 332 -6.65 -0.09 21.66
CA GLU A 332 -5.51 -0.14 22.58
C GLU A 332 -4.37 -0.97 22.00
N TYR A 333 -4.65 -2.18 21.49
CA TYR A 333 -3.67 -3.04 20.82
C TYR A 333 -3.01 -2.35 19.62
N VAL A 334 -3.81 -1.71 18.75
CA VAL A 334 -3.30 -0.95 17.61
C VAL A 334 -2.40 0.20 18.08
N GLY A 335 -2.81 0.92 19.13
CA GLY A 335 -2.02 2.00 19.74
C GLY A 335 -0.69 1.51 20.31
N GLU A 336 -0.66 0.37 20.99
CA GLU A 336 0.58 -0.25 21.49
C GLU A 336 1.54 -0.59 20.35
N HIS A 337 1.05 -1.22 19.28
CA HIS A 337 1.88 -1.55 18.12
C HIS A 337 2.39 -0.31 17.37
N MET A 338 1.58 0.75 17.30
CA MET A 338 2.04 2.03 16.77
C MET A 338 3.13 2.66 17.64
N HIS A 339 3.07 2.51 18.97
CA HIS A 339 4.13 3.00 19.85
C HIS A 339 5.44 2.23 19.64
N ASP A 340 5.38 0.91 19.52
CA ASP A 340 6.55 0.07 19.22
C ASP A 340 7.13 0.39 17.84
N TRP A 341 6.27 0.62 16.83
CA TRP A 341 6.68 1.08 15.51
C TRP A 341 7.47 2.39 15.57
N LEU A 342 6.94 3.40 16.27
CA LEU A 342 7.62 4.69 16.41
C LEU A 342 8.93 4.57 17.19
N ALA A 343 8.97 3.75 18.24
CA ALA A 343 10.20 3.51 19.00
C ALA A 343 11.27 2.78 18.17
N CYS A 344 10.85 1.85 17.30
CA CYS A 344 11.72 1.20 16.32
C CYS A 344 12.33 2.23 15.35
N LEU A 345 11.51 3.12 14.78
CA LEU A 345 11.98 4.19 13.89
C LEU A 345 12.92 5.19 14.57
N GLU A 346 12.71 5.49 15.85
CA GLU A 346 13.61 6.36 16.64
C GLU A 346 14.97 5.69 16.90
N THR A 347 14.98 4.36 17.04
CA THR A 347 16.21 3.58 17.25
C THR A 347 17.03 3.44 15.96
N LEU A 348 16.35 3.33 14.82
CA LEU A 348 16.95 3.36 13.49
C LEU A 348 17.47 4.78 13.17
N GLU A 349 18.72 5.07 13.53
CA GLU A 349 19.39 6.33 13.13
C GLU A 349 19.41 6.45 11.58
N PRO A 350 18.72 7.43 10.97
CA PRO A 350 18.66 7.54 9.51
C PRO A 350 20.04 7.74 8.89
N GLY A 351 20.39 6.94 7.87
CA GLY A 351 21.64 7.07 7.13
C GLY A 351 22.89 6.54 7.82
N THR A 352 22.78 5.86 8.97
CA THR A 352 23.92 5.17 9.63
C THR A 352 23.98 3.68 9.29
N VAL A 353 22.92 3.13 8.69
CA VAL A 353 22.88 1.77 8.16
C VAL A 353 23.84 1.69 6.98
N ALA A 354 24.95 0.97 7.17
CA ALA A 354 25.94 0.76 6.12
C ALA A 354 25.21 0.16 4.90
N ALA A 355 25.30 0.83 3.75
CA ALA A 355 24.75 0.31 2.50
C ALA A 355 25.19 -1.15 2.36
N THR A 356 24.22 -2.07 2.29
CA THR A 356 24.50 -3.49 2.14
C THR A 356 25.47 -3.65 0.97
N PRO A 357 26.69 -4.19 1.18
CA PRO A 357 27.60 -4.39 0.08
C PRO A 357 26.89 -5.27 -0.94
N GLN A 358 26.82 -4.82 -2.20
CA GLN A 358 26.44 -5.67 -3.32
C GLN A 358 27.18 -6.99 -3.16
N ALA A 359 26.44 -8.10 -3.17
CA ALA A 359 27.06 -9.41 -3.24
C ALA A 359 27.94 -9.42 -4.49
N THR A 360 29.24 -9.25 -4.33
CA THR A 360 30.18 -9.44 -5.41
C THR A 360 30.06 -10.91 -5.78
N ALA A 361 29.58 -11.18 -6.99
CA ALA A 361 29.69 -12.50 -7.59
C ALA A 361 31.17 -12.90 -7.54
N ASP A 362 31.51 -13.79 -6.62
CA ASP A 362 32.78 -14.49 -6.64
C ASP A 362 32.73 -15.50 -7.80
N ASP A 363 33.76 -15.42 -8.67
CA ASP A 363 34.02 -16.26 -9.86
C ASP A 363 33.91 -17.79 -9.63
#